data_AF-A0A183CWP0-F1
#
_entry.id   AF-A0A183CWP0-F1
#
_cell.length_a   1.000
_cell.length_b   1.000
_cell.length_c   1.000
_cell.angle_alpha   90.00
_cell.angle_beta   90.00
_cell.angle_gamma   90.00
#
_symmetry.space_group_name_H-M   'P 1'
#
loop_
_entity.id
_entity.type
_entity.pdbx_description
1 polymer ?
#
loop_
_entity_poly.entity_id
_entity_poly.type
_entity_poly.pdbx_seq_one_letter_code
_entity_poly.pdbx_strand_id
1 'polypeptide(L)'
;LIYLLCVCIGGPFNVICFGRSLRLYMNDRKQRNQILLLRLHLNIADLLTMFIYTPTQIIWMSTFQWYGGDLLCRICKFFYTFSFYLNSFVIAAIAVDRARSAYRIKLVLCDAKRK
;
A
#
# COMPACT_ATOMS: atom_id res chain seq x y z
N LEU A 1 -9.38 -21.93 5.64
CA LEU A 1 -7.96 -21.99 6.09
C LEU A 1 -7.10 -20.89 5.48
N ILE A 2 -6.98 -20.82 4.14
CA ILE A 2 -6.13 -19.82 3.44
C ILE A 2 -6.52 -18.37 3.78
N TYR A 3 -7.81 -18.02 3.76
CA TYR A 3 -8.27 -16.67 4.11
C TYR A 3 -7.99 -16.29 5.56
N LEU A 4 -8.13 -17.24 6.50
CA LEU A 4 -7.78 -17.05 7.91
C LEU A 4 -6.29 -16.79 8.08
N LEU A 5 -5.43 -17.55 7.38
CA LEU A 5 -3.99 -17.33 7.39
C LEU A 5 -3.61 -15.96 6.78
N CYS A 6 -4.23 -15.57 5.66
CA CYS A 6 -4.01 -14.26 5.05
C CYS A 6 -4.43 -13.11 5.98
N VAL A 7 -5.52 -13.27 6.73
CA VAL A 7 -5.95 -12.27 7.72
C VAL A 7 -4.98 -12.20 8.90
N CYS A 8 -4.66 -13.34 9.49
CA CYS A 8 -3.83 -13.43 10.67
C CYS A 8 -2.38 -13.01 10.41
N ILE A 9 -1.85 -13.20 9.19
CA ILE A 9 -0.47 -12.82 8.85
C ILE A 9 -0.44 -11.44 8.17
N GLY A 10 -1.29 -11.21 7.16
CA GLY A 10 -1.29 -9.97 6.38
C GLY A 10 -1.81 -8.76 7.15
N GLY A 11 -2.77 -8.95 8.06
CA GLY A 11 -3.37 -7.89 8.88
C GLY A 11 -2.34 -7.23 9.80
N PRO A 12 -1.69 -7.97 10.71
CA PRO A 12 -0.68 -7.38 11.58
C PRO A 12 0.51 -6.83 10.78
N PHE A 13 0.89 -7.47 9.67
CA PHE A 13 1.98 -6.97 8.84
C PHE A 13 1.65 -5.60 8.22
N ASN A 14 0.45 -5.43 7.65
CA ASN A 14 -0.01 -4.14 7.12
C ASN A 14 -0.12 -3.06 8.21
N VAL A 15 -0.62 -3.41 9.40
CA VAL A 15 -0.73 -2.47 10.53
C VAL A 15 0.66 -2.03 11.01
N ILE A 16 1.62 -2.95 11.13
CA ILE A 16 3.00 -2.64 11.54
C ILE A 16 3.68 -1.74 10.49
N CYS A 17 3.52 -2.04 9.21
CA CYS A 17 4.04 -1.22 8.11
C CYS A 17 3.43 0.18 8.09
N PHE A 18 2.12 0.29 8.29
CA PHE A 18 1.43 1.58 8.41
C PHE A 18 1.95 2.39 9.61
N GLY A 19 2.04 1.79 10.79
CA GLY A 19 2.55 2.46 11.99
C GLY A 19 4.00 2.93 11.84
N ARG A 20 4.85 2.13 11.17
CA ARG A 20 6.22 2.56 10.84
C ARG A 20 6.25 3.72 9.84
N SER A 21 5.45 3.65 8.78
CA SER A 21 5.38 4.71 7.78
C SER A 21 4.84 6.02 8.37
N LEU A 22 3.86 5.94 9.27
CA LEU A 22 3.30 7.10 9.97
C LEU A 22 4.30 7.71 10.94
N ARG A 23 5.02 6.89 11.72
CA ARG A 23 6.09 7.39 12.60
C ARG A 23 7.18 8.12 11.83
N LEU A 24 7.60 7.60 10.68
CA LEU A 24 8.58 8.26 9.81
C LEU A 24 8.04 9.59 9.27
N TYR A 25 6.76 9.66 8.88
CA TYR A 25 6.13 10.90 8.42
C TYR A 25 6.04 11.99 9.50
N MET A 26 5.78 11.58 10.75
CA MET A 26 5.66 12.50 11.87
C MET A 26 7.02 12.97 12.40
N ASN A 27 8.01 12.08 12.47
CA ASN A 27 9.30 12.37 13.08
C ASN A 27 10.29 13.06 12.12
N ASP A 28 10.24 12.75 10.82
CA ASP A 28 11.18 13.27 9.83
C ASP A 28 10.50 14.28 8.89
N ARG A 29 10.56 15.58 9.24
CA ARG A 29 10.05 16.68 8.39
C ARG A 29 10.72 16.72 7.01
N LYS A 30 11.95 16.19 6.89
CA LYS A 30 12.73 16.11 5.66
C LYS A 30 12.27 14.98 4.72
N GLN A 31 11.56 13.98 5.25
CA GLN A 31 11.00 12.83 4.50
C GLN A 31 9.52 13.04 4.10
N ARG A 32 8.93 14.21 4.37
CA ARG A 32 7.59 14.61 3.91
C ARG A 32 7.56 14.81 2.39
N ASN A 33 7.70 13.72 1.67
CA ASN A 33 7.59 13.71 0.22
C ASN A 33 6.15 13.36 -0.18
N GLN A 34 5.64 13.92 -1.28
CA GLN A 34 4.28 13.61 -1.77
C GLN A 34 4.06 12.11 -1.98
N ILE A 35 5.12 11.37 -2.35
CA ILE A 35 5.11 9.91 -2.52
C ILE A 35 4.79 9.19 -1.20
N LEU A 36 5.28 9.70 -0.06
CA LEU A 36 5.05 9.08 1.24
C LEU A 36 3.63 9.35 1.75
N LEU A 37 3.08 10.52 1.45
CA LEU A 37 1.68 10.86 1.74
C LEU A 37 0.72 9.98 0.92
N LEU A 38 1.02 9.75 -0.37
CA LEU A 38 0.28 8.81 -1.21
C LEU A 38 0.32 7.37 -0.65
N ARG A 39 1.50 6.91 -0.18
CA ARG A 39 1.64 5.59 0.48
C ARG A 39 0.82 5.47 1.76
N LEU A 40 0.73 6.53 2.56
CA LEU A 40 -0.06 6.51 3.79
C LEU A 40 -1.55 6.35 3.48
N HIS A 41 -2.07 7.09 2.51
CA HIS A 41 -3.45 6.91 2.05
C HIS A 41 -3.68 5.50 1.48
N LEU A 42 -2.71 4.95 0.76
CA LEU A 42 -2.78 3.58 0.26
C LEU A 42 -2.90 2.55 1.39
N ASN A 43 -2.02 2.60 2.40
CA ASN A 43 -2.09 1.67 3.53
C ASN A 43 -3.42 1.80 4.29
N ILE A 44 -4.00 3.00 4.38
CA ILE A 44 -5.33 3.18 4.97
C ILE A 44 -6.39 2.49 4.11
N ALA A 45 -6.37 2.67 2.79
CA ALA A 45 -7.30 2.03 1.86
C ALA A 45 -7.17 0.49 1.85
N ASP A 46 -5.94 -0.03 1.92
CA ASP A 46 -5.66 -1.47 2.00
C ASP A 46 -6.15 -2.05 3.33
N LEU A 47 -5.96 -1.35 4.46
CA LEU A 47 -6.52 -1.77 5.75
C LEU A 47 -8.05 -1.79 5.71
N LEU A 48 -8.68 -0.74 5.14
CA LEU A 48 -10.12 -0.67 4.95
C LEU A 48 -10.64 -1.82 4.07
N THR A 49 -9.96 -2.09 2.96
CA THR A 49 -10.26 -3.21 2.07
C THR A 49 -10.12 -4.52 2.83
N MET A 50 -9.03 -4.72 3.57
CA MET A 50 -8.81 -5.94 4.32
C MET A 50 -9.87 -6.15 5.41
N PHE A 51 -10.32 -5.09 6.07
CA PHE A 51 -11.39 -5.13 7.07
C PHE A 51 -12.81 -5.26 6.49
N ILE A 52 -13.07 -4.85 5.24
CA ILE A 52 -14.41 -4.93 4.64
C ILE A 52 -14.52 -6.09 3.66
N TYR A 53 -13.62 -6.17 2.69
CA TYR A 53 -13.62 -7.19 1.64
C TYR A 53 -13.39 -8.60 2.19
N THR A 54 -12.40 -8.78 3.08
CA THR A 54 -12.04 -10.11 3.58
C THR A 54 -13.13 -10.77 4.42
N PRO A 55 -13.76 -10.10 5.41
CA PRO A 55 -14.87 -10.74 6.12
C PRO A 55 -16.08 -10.94 5.20
N THR A 56 -16.32 -10.04 4.25
CA THR A 56 -17.40 -10.22 3.29
C THR A 56 -17.18 -11.45 2.40
N GLN A 57 -15.93 -11.71 1.98
CA GLN A 57 -15.56 -12.95 1.28
C GLN A 57 -15.69 -14.18 2.16
N ILE A 58 -15.31 -14.10 3.44
CA ILE A 58 -15.47 -15.19 4.41
C ILE A 58 -16.96 -15.53 4.59
N ILE A 59 -17.80 -14.50 4.71
CA ILE A 59 -19.25 -14.65 4.80
C ILE A 59 -19.76 -15.30 3.53
N TRP A 60 -19.45 -14.76 2.35
CA TRP A 60 -19.91 -15.32 1.07
C TRP A 60 -19.53 -16.80 0.89
N MET A 61 -18.30 -17.16 1.25
CA MET A 61 -17.82 -18.54 1.20
C MET A 61 -18.53 -19.44 2.21
N SER A 62 -18.98 -18.89 3.35
CA SER A 62 -19.71 -19.65 4.37
C SER A 62 -21.18 -19.86 4.03
N THR A 63 -21.84 -18.90 3.37
CA THR A 63 -23.27 -18.98 3.04
C THR A 63 -23.55 -19.43 1.60
N PHE A 64 -22.56 -19.45 0.69
CA PHE A 64 -22.71 -19.69 -0.76
C PHE A 64 -23.72 -18.78 -1.49
N GLN A 65 -24.37 -17.87 -0.77
CA GLN A 65 -25.35 -16.89 -1.22
C GLN A 65 -24.94 -15.52 -0.68
N TRP A 66 -24.98 -14.50 -1.54
CA TRP A 66 -24.56 -13.14 -1.16
C TRP A 66 -25.71 -12.39 -0.51
N TYR A 67 -25.63 -12.19 0.81
CA TYR A 67 -26.61 -11.39 1.57
C TYR A 67 -26.17 -9.93 1.79
N GLY A 68 -24.99 -9.53 1.31
CA GLY A 68 -24.43 -8.18 1.51
C GLY A 68 -25.08 -7.07 0.66
N GLY A 69 -26.03 -7.41 -0.20
CA GLY A 69 -26.66 -6.46 -1.12
C GLY A 69 -25.71 -5.94 -2.22
N ASP A 70 -26.27 -5.23 -3.20
CA ASP A 70 -25.54 -4.77 -4.39
C ASP A 70 -24.47 -3.71 -4.06
N LEU A 71 -24.78 -2.84 -3.09
CA LEU A 71 -23.94 -1.71 -2.70
C LEU A 71 -22.58 -2.17 -2.13
N LEU A 72 -22.56 -3.12 -1.18
CA LEU A 72 -21.29 -3.61 -0.63
C LEU A 72 -20.44 -4.29 -1.70
N CYS A 73 -21.04 -5.05 -2.62
CA CYS A 73 -20.33 -5.73 -3.70
C CYS A 73 -19.59 -4.71 -4.58
N ARG A 74 -20.28 -3.63 -4.95
CA ARG A 74 -19.73 -2.55 -5.78
C ARG A 74 -18.59 -1.81 -5.10
N ILE A 75 -18.77 -1.48 -3.82
CA ILE A 75 -17.76 -0.80 -3.00
C ILE A 75 -16.51 -1.67 -2.88
N CYS A 76 -16.68 -2.95 -2.56
CA CYS A 76 -15.59 -3.93 -2.46
C CYS A 76 -14.76 -4.02 -3.75
N LYS A 77 -15.43 -4.16 -4.90
CA LYS A 77 -14.74 -4.20 -6.21
C LYS A 77 -14.02 -2.90 -6.52
N PHE A 78 -14.64 -1.76 -6.22
CA PHE A 78 -14.04 -0.45 -6.45
C PHE A 78 -12.74 -0.29 -5.66
N PHE A 79 -12.75 -0.55 -4.35
CA PHE A 79 -11.57 -0.43 -3.51
C PHE A 79 -10.46 -1.40 -3.90
N TYR A 80 -10.80 -2.63 -4.29
CA TYR A 80 -9.83 -3.60 -4.78
C TYR A 80 -9.07 -3.10 -6.01
N THR A 81 -9.79 -2.65 -7.04
CA THR A 81 -9.19 -2.10 -8.25
C THR A 81 -8.40 -0.83 -7.96
N PHE A 82 -8.93 0.04 -7.10
CA PHE A 82 -8.26 1.28 -6.69
C PHE A 82 -6.93 1.02 -5.96
N SER A 83 -6.90 0.10 -4.98
CA SER A 83 -5.66 -0.30 -4.29
C SER A 83 -4.66 -0.90 -5.27
N PHE A 84 -5.09 -1.71 -6.22
CA PHE A 84 -4.20 -2.28 -7.23
C PHE A 84 -3.50 -1.20 -8.07
N TYR A 85 -4.27 -0.26 -8.63
CA TYR A 85 -3.70 0.86 -9.41
C TYR A 85 -2.75 1.72 -8.57
N LEU A 86 -3.14 2.07 -7.35
CA LEU A 86 -2.28 2.85 -6.45
C LEU A 86 -0.99 2.12 -6.10
N ASN A 87 -1.05 0.81 -5.85
CA ASN A 87 0.15 0.01 -5.62
C ASN A 87 1.10 0.09 -6.84
N SER A 88 0.58 0.01 -8.06
CA SER A 88 1.40 0.20 -9.27
C SER A 88 2.05 1.58 -9.34
N PHE A 89 1.30 2.66 -9.05
CA PHE A 89 1.86 4.02 -9.00
C PHE A 89 2.94 4.17 -7.94
N VAL A 90 2.72 3.57 -6.77
CA VAL A 90 3.67 3.58 -5.66
C VAL A 90 4.97 2.86 -6.03
N ILE A 91 4.90 1.71 -6.71
CA ILE A 91 6.07 0.99 -7.21
C ILE A 91 6.83 1.83 -8.25
N ALA A 92 6.11 2.45 -9.20
CA ALA A 92 6.70 3.33 -10.19
C ALA A 92 7.44 4.51 -9.53
N ALA A 93 6.86 5.10 -8.47
CA ALA A 93 7.52 6.17 -7.71
C ALA A 93 8.81 5.71 -7.01
N ILE A 94 8.87 4.46 -6.50
CA ILE A 94 10.14 3.88 -5.96
C ILE A 94 11.18 3.82 -7.06
N ALA A 95 10.80 3.32 -8.24
CA ALA A 95 11.74 3.15 -9.35
C ALA A 95 12.33 4.51 -9.76
N VAL A 96 11.50 5.55 -9.83
CA VAL A 96 11.95 6.92 -10.11
C VAL A 96 12.88 7.45 -9.02
N ASP A 97 12.52 7.26 -7.75
CA ASP A 97 13.36 7.69 -6.61
C ASP A 97 14.75 7.03 -6.64
N ARG A 98 14.79 5.71 -6.90
CA ARG A 98 16.03 4.95 -7.07
C ARG A 98 16.84 5.44 -8.27
N ALA A 99 16.18 5.70 -9.41
CA ALA A 99 16.83 6.18 -10.60
C ALA A 99 17.48 7.55 -10.35
N ARG A 100 16.75 8.52 -9.78
CA ARG A 100 17.30 9.84 -9.45
C ARG A 100 18.50 9.74 -8.50
N SER A 101 18.41 8.87 -7.50
CA SER A 101 19.51 8.63 -6.56
C SER A 101 20.75 8.06 -7.26
N ALA A 102 20.56 7.07 -8.16
CA ALA A 102 21.65 6.49 -8.94
C ALA A 102 22.29 7.52 -9.89
N TYR A 103 21.49 8.35 -10.57
CA TYR A 103 22.02 9.42 -11.44
C TYR A 103 22.83 10.46 -10.66
N ARG A 104 22.36 10.85 -9.47
CA ARG A 104 23.12 11.76 -8.59
C ARG A 104 24.46 11.18 -8.17
N ILE A 105 24.51 9.91 -7.77
CA ILE A 105 25.77 9.23 -7.42
C ILE A 105 26.71 9.19 -8.63
N LYS A 106 26.18 8.87 -9.82
CA LYS A 106 26.98 8.81 -11.05
C LYS A 106 27.59 10.17 -11.41
N LEU A 107 26.84 11.26 -11.22
CA LEU A 107 27.33 12.62 -11.42
C LEU A 107 28.47 12.96 -10.45
N VAL A 108 28.30 12.66 -9.15
CA VAL A 108 29.33 12.92 -8.13
C VAL A 108 30.62 12.14 -8.43
N LEU A 109 30.51 10.88 -8.87
CA LEU A 109 31.67 10.08 -9.28
C LEU A 109 32.37 10.62 -10.53
N CYS A 110 31.61 11.14 -11.50
CA CYS A 110 32.17 11.73 -12.71
C CYS A 110 32.94 13.03 -12.39
N ASP A 111 32.43 13.84 -11.46
CA ASP A 111 33.11 15.03 -10.95
C ASP A 111 34.39 14.66 -10.20
N ALA A 112 34.34 13.63 -9.33
CA ALA A 112 35.51 13.14 -8.61
C ALA A 112 36.62 12.60 -9.52
N LYS A 113 36.25 12.01 -10.68
CA LYS A 113 37.22 11.50 -11.66
C LYS A 113 37.79 12.60 -12.57
N ARG A 114 37.22 13.81 -12.55
CA ARG A 114 37.66 14.96 -13.34
C ARG A 114 38.72 15.80 -12.60
N LYS A 115 38.85 15.62 -11.29
CA LYS A 115 39.95 16.17 -10.46
C LYS A 115 41.10 15.18 -10.38
#